data_AF-A0A7U9RV32-F1
#
_entry.id   AF-A0A7U9RV32-F1
#
_cell.length_a   1.000
_cell.length_b   1.000
_cell.length_c   1.000
_cell.angle_alpha   90.00
_cell.angle_beta   90.00
_cell.angle_gamma   90.00
#
_symmetry.space_group_name_H-M   'P 1'
#
loop_
_entity.id
_entity.type
_entity.pdbx_description
1 polymer ?
#
loop_
_entity_poly.entity_id
_entity_poly.type
_entity_poly.pdbx_seq_one_letter_code
_entity_poly.pdbx_strand_id
1 'polypeptide(L)'
;MQSTIDQKLFSEACYKMIGALQGQNGIGTLREKTIHSVLKYYYAPDCAYHEIKIGSYVADIYIDGEIFEVQTRNFNTMRNKLNYFLQKYDVTIIYPVAHTKWLLWCNMETGELTPKRKSPKTGTLYQIIPELYKIKMFINNPKLHFIISFIDVEETRYLNGWSHDKKRGSTRMDGIPVGIYDEIRIDTFADYMVFLPEALPNQFTSKDLSKAAKIPQGKAATLLNILLETQVINRVGKSGKSYVYEKTTTFL
;
A
#
# COMPACT_ATOMS: atom_id res chain seq x y z
N MET A 1 0.41 9.17 -16.83
CA MET A 1 1.68 9.39 -16.13
C MET A 1 2.56 8.20 -16.39
N GLN A 2 3.74 8.41 -16.96
CA GLN A 2 4.70 7.35 -17.23
C GLN A 2 5.45 7.10 -15.93
N SER A 3 5.31 5.93 -15.30
CA SER A 3 6.04 5.63 -14.08
C SER A 3 7.53 5.48 -14.45
N THR A 4 8.37 6.38 -13.95
CA THR A 4 9.83 6.30 -14.10
C THR A 4 10.39 5.41 -13.02
N ILE A 5 10.03 4.13 -13.09
CA ILE A 5 10.51 3.12 -12.15
C ILE A 5 11.98 2.84 -12.43
N ASP A 6 12.81 3.02 -11.41
CA ASP A 6 14.22 2.67 -11.49
C ASP A 6 14.43 1.23 -11.01
N GLN A 7 14.33 0.28 -11.95
CA GLN A 7 14.56 -1.14 -11.69
C GLN A 7 15.97 -1.41 -11.13
N LYS A 8 16.96 -0.61 -11.55
CA LYS A 8 18.35 -0.80 -11.14
C LYS A 8 18.53 -0.37 -9.68
N LEU A 9 18.00 0.80 -9.33
CA LEU A 9 18.03 1.29 -7.95
C LEU A 9 17.22 0.37 -7.02
N PHE A 10 16.07 -0.14 -7.46
CA PHE A 10 15.29 -1.08 -6.66
C PHE A 10 16.06 -2.39 -6.41
N SER A 11 16.73 -2.92 -7.43
CA SER A 11 17.59 -4.11 -7.29
C SER A 11 18.76 -3.86 -6.32
N GLU A 12 19.39 -2.69 -6.39
CA GLU A 12 20.42 -2.27 -5.44
C GLU A 12 19.87 -2.19 -4.00
N ALA A 13 18.68 -1.58 -3.83
CA ALA A 13 18.00 -1.48 -2.55
C ALA A 13 17.74 -2.86 -1.94
N CYS A 14 17.23 -3.81 -2.74
CA CYS A 14 17.07 -5.20 -2.34
C CYS A 14 18.40 -5.80 -1.86
N TYR A 15 19.45 -5.74 -2.68
CA TYR A 15 20.75 -6.32 -2.34
C TYR A 15 21.31 -5.76 -1.03
N LYS A 16 21.34 -4.42 -0.90
CA LYS A 16 21.89 -3.75 0.29
C LYS A 16 21.09 -4.06 1.54
N MET A 17 19.76 -3.96 1.48
CA MET A 17 18.93 -4.08 2.68
C MET A 17 18.73 -5.53 3.12
N ILE A 18 18.60 -6.47 2.19
CA ILE A 18 18.51 -7.90 2.54
C ILE A 18 19.84 -8.37 3.16
N GLY A 19 20.98 -7.99 2.58
CA GLY A 19 22.29 -8.34 3.13
C GLY A 19 22.53 -7.74 4.53
N ALA A 20 22.18 -6.47 4.72
CA ALA A 20 22.30 -5.80 6.03
C ALA A 20 21.43 -6.45 7.12
N LEU A 21 20.19 -6.85 6.77
CA LEU A 21 19.27 -7.48 7.72
C LEU A 21 19.72 -8.89 8.12
N GLN A 22 20.34 -9.64 7.22
CA GLN A 22 20.88 -10.98 7.51
C GLN A 22 22.07 -10.93 8.49
N GLY A 23 22.85 -9.85 8.48
CA GLY A 23 23.99 -9.66 9.38
C GLY A 23 23.62 -9.21 10.79
N GLN A 24 22.38 -8.77 11.05
CA GLN A 24 22.05 -8.01 12.26
C GLN A 24 21.32 -8.76 13.38
N ASN A 25 20.53 -9.84 13.21
CA ASN A 25 19.97 -10.63 14.34
C ASN A 25 19.06 -11.84 13.96
N GLY A 26 18.82 -12.73 14.96
CA GLY A 26 18.14 -14.03 14.88
C GLY A 26 16.63 -14.08 14.53
N ILE A 27 16.18 -15.31 14.26
CA ILE A 27 15.01 -15.80 13.51
C ILE A 27 13.62 -15.19 13.87
N GLY A 28 13.48 -14.42 14.95
CA GLY A 28 12.20 -13.96 15.50
C GLY A 28 11.71 -12.54 15.15
N THR A 29 12.55 -11.68 14.56
CA THR A 29 12.27 -10.21 14.47
C THR A 29 12.07 -9.64 13.06
N LEU A 30 11.92 -10.52 12.05
CA LEU A 30 11.90 -10.23 10.61
C LEU A 30 10.51 -9.82 10.05
N ARG A 31 9.51 -9.54 10.89
CA ARG A 31 8.16 -9.15 10.43
C ARG A 31 8.19 -7.88 9.60
N GLU A 32 7.72 -7.91 8.34
CA GLU A 32 7.46 -6.74 7.46
C GLU A 32 8.62 -5.74 7.25
N LYS A 33 9.74 -5.88 7.97
CA LYS A 33 10.90 -4.98 7.97
C LYS A 33 11.63 -4.99 6.63
N THR A 34 11.70 -6.12 5.94
CA THR A 34 12.45 -6.22 4.68
C THR A 34 11.83 -5.34 3.61
N ILE A 35 10.50 -5.42 3.40
CA ILE A 35 9.78 -4.54 2.47
C ILE A 35 9.94 -3.07 2.88
N HIS A 36 9.78 -2.77 4.18
CA HIS A 36 9.90 -1.42 4.73
C HIS A 36 11.28 -0.82 4.42
N SER A 37 12.35 -1.52 4.78
CA SER A 37 13.73 -1.06 4.60
C SER A 37 14.11 -0.93 3.13
N VAL A 38 13.71 -1.87 2.27
CA VAL A 38 13.98 -1.80 0.83
C VAL A 38 13.31 -0.57 0.22
N LEU A 39 12.03 -0.34 0.52
CA LEU A 39 11.34 0.84 0.00
C LEU A 39 11.90 2.13 0.58
N LYS A 40 12.22 2.17 1.88
CA LYS A 40 12.86 3.32 2.51
C LYS A 40 14.15 3.71 1.77
N TYR A 41 14.99 2.73 1.45
CA TYR A 41 16.21 2.94 0.68
C TYR A 41 15.93 3.30 -0.78
N TYR A 42 14.95 2.65 -1.42
CA TYR A 42 14.61 2.94 -2.82
C TYR A 42 14.17 4.40 -3.03
N TYR A 43 13.34 4.94 -2.14
CA TYR A 43 12.90 6.34 -2.24
C TYR A 43 13.91 7.36 -1.73
N ALA A 44 14.83 6.97 -0.84
CA ALA A 44 15.95 7.82 -0.41
C ALA A 44 17.21 6.96 -0.21
N PRO A 45 18.08 6.84 -1.23
CA PRO A 45 19.28 5.99 -1.12
C PRO A 45 20.31 6.49 -0.10
N ASP A 46 20.33 7.80 0.17
CA ASP A 46 21.16 8.38 1.22
C ASP A 46 20.48 8.19 2.58
N CYS A 47 21.09 7.35 3.43
CA CYS A 47 20.62 7.06 4.77
C CYS A 47 20.61 8.28 5.70
N ALA A 48 21.27 9.39 5.34
CA ALA A 48 21.20 10.64 6.09
C ALA A 48 19.78 11.21 6.19
N TYR A 49 18.87 10.79 5.30
CA TYR A 49 17.46 11.19 5.31
C TYR A 49 16.54 10.23 6.07
N HIS A 50 17.05 9.14 6.63
CA HIS A 50 16.23 8.11 7.26
C HIS A 50 16.03 8.33 8.76
N GLU A 51 14.87 7.92 9.26
CA GLU A 51 14.58 7.88 10.71
C GLU A 51 14.78 9.24 11.40
N ILE A 52 14.34 10.31 10.72
CA ILE A 52 14.52 11.69 11.18
C ILE A 52 13.50 12.03 12.25
N LYS A 53 14.00 12.49 13.41
CA LYS A 53 13.14 12.93 14.51
C LYS A 53 12.52 14.29 14.20
N ILE A 54 11.20 14.35 14.17
CA ILE A 54 10.40 15.56 13.97
C ILE A 54 9.42 15.68 15.14
N GLY A 55 9.75 16.57 16.08
CA GLY A 55 9.01 16.71 17.33
C GLY A 55 9.08 15.43 18.17
N SER A 56 7.90 14.86 18.48
CA SER A 56 7.76 13.61 19.24
C SER A 56 7.74 12.35 18.38
N TYR A 57 7.79 12.48 17.05
CA TYR A 57 7.71 11.35 16.11
C TYR A 57 9.02 11.18 15.34
N VAL A 58 9.19 10.01 14.75
CA VAL A 58 10.30 9.68 13.85
C VAL A 58 9.71 9.41 12.47
N ALA A 59 10.10 10.20 11.47
CA ALA A 59 9.73 10.01 10.07
C ALA A 59 10.59 8.90 9.44
N ASP A 60 10.01 8.05 8.57
CA ASP A 60 10.82 7.04 7.88
C ASP A 60 11.84 7.70 6.96
N ILE A 61 11.40 8.68 6.17
CA ILE A 61 12.25 9.54 5.33
C ILE A 61 11.84 10.99 5.55
N TYR A 62 12.83 11.89 5.63
CA TYR A 62 12.61 13.32 5.51
C TYR A 62 13.67 13.91 4.58
N ILE A 63 13.21 14.44 3.44
CA ILE A 63 14.08 15.03 2.41
C ILE A 63 13.38 16.26 1.83
N ASP A 64 14.12 17.36 1.68
CA ASP A 64 13.64 18.61 1.05
C ASP A 64 12.30 19.15 1.58
N GLY A 65 11.99 18.91 2.85
CA GLY A 65 10.76 19.39 3.48
C GLY A 65 9.55 18.44 3.37
N GLU A 66 9.70 17.32 2.67
CA GLU A 66 8.67 16.28 2.53
C GLU A 66 8.99 15.08 3.44
N ILE A 67 7.94 14.50 4.03
CA ILE A 67 8.01 13.30 4.85
C ILE A 67 7.47 12.13 4.04
N PHE A 68 8.18 11.00 4.03
CA PHE A 68 7.65 9.74 3.51
C PHE A 68 7.48 8.72 4.63
N GLU A 69 6.40 7.96 4.58
CA GLU A 69 6.06 6.89 5.53
C GLU A 69 5.75 5.60 4.77
N VAL A 70 6.54 4.54 5.00
CA VAL A 70 6.28 3.23 4.39
C VAL A 70 5.34 2.44 5.28
N GLN A 71 4.15 2.10 4.77
CA GLN A 71 3.09 1.55 5.61
C GLN A 71 2.29 0.47 4.87
N THR A 72 2.29 -0.76 5.41
CA THR A 72 1.60 -1.90 4.78
C THR A 72 0.16 -2.09 5.28
N ARG A 73 -0.14 -1.62 6.50
CA ARG A 73 -1.44 -1.80 7.19
C ARG A 73 -1.55 -0.90 8.42
N ASN A 74 -2.72 -0.92 9.04
CA ASN A 74 -3.01 -0.27 10.33
C ASN A 74 -2.85 1.26 10.30
N PHE A 75 -3.32 1.93 9.26
CA PHE A 75 -3.21 3.39 9.16
C PHE A 75 -3.90 4.13 10.32
N ASN A 76 -4.78 3.47 11.07
CA ASN A 76 -5.35 4.03 12.30
C ASN A 76 -4.29 4.38 13.36
N THR A 77 -3.15 3.68 13.42
CA THR A 77 -2.07 4.00 14.38
C THR A 77 -1.29 5.25 13.98
N MET A 78 -1.40 5.67 12.71
CA MET A 78 -0.74 6.89 12.22
C MET A 78 -1.51 8.17 12.50
N ARG A 79 -2.76 8.11 12.96
CA ARG A 79 -3.63 9.31 13.05
C ARG A 79 -2.99 10.45 13.86
N ASN A 80 -2.39 10.15 15.01
CA ASN A 80 -1.73 11.17 15.83
C ASN A 80 -0.48 11.76 15.15
N LYS A 81 0.26 10.91 14.44
CA LYS A 81 1.47 11.28 13.68
C LYS A 81 1.10 12.15 12.47
N LEU A 82 0.10 11.75 11.69
CA LEU A 82 -0.45 12.54 10.57
C LEU A 82 -1.02 13.88 11.04
N ASN A 83 -1.77 13.89 12.14
CA ASN A 83 -2.32 15.13 12.71
C ASN A 83 -1.22 16.13 13.11
N TYR A 84 -0.04 15.64 13.47
CA TYR A 84 1.11 16.49 13.79
C TYR A 84 1.87 16.92 12.52
N PHE A 85 2.20 15.98 11.63
CA PHE A 85 2.99 16.27 10.42
C PHE A 85 2.26 17.18 9.43
N LEU A 86 0.99 16.88 9.13
CA LEU A 86 0.21 17.61 8.12
C LEU A 86 -0.08 19.08 8.48
N GLN A 87 0.25 19.52 9.70
CA GLN A 87 0.20 20.94 10.06
C GLN A 87 1.25 21.76 9.31
N LYS A 88 2.40 21.15 8.98
CA LYS A 88 3.56 21.86 8.44
C LYS A 88 4.12 21.23 7.18
N TYR A 89 4.18 19.91 7.12
CA TYR A 89 4.89 19.16 6.08
C TYR A 89 3.93 18.49 5.11
N ASP A 90 4.39 18.32 3.87
CA ASP A 90 3.85 17.34 2.95
C ASP A 90 4.22 15.94 3.44
N VAL A 91 3.25 15.02 3.38
CA VAL A 91 3.39 13.65 3.85
C VAL A 91 2.94 12.70 2.76
N THR A 92 3.86 11.89 2.28
CA THR A 92 3.62 10.85 1.29
C THR A 92 3.61 9.48 1.95
N ILE A 93 2.48 8.79 1.91
CA ILE A 93 2.38 7.42 2.41
C ILE A 93 2.67 6.45 1.26
N ILE A 94 3.75 5.68 1.40
CA ILE A 94 4.11 4.60 0.48
C ILE A 94 3.39 3.33 0.94
N TYR A 95 2.44 2.88 0.13
CA TYR A 95 1.64 1.68 0.37
C TYR A 95 2.08 0.54 -0.56
N PRO A 96 2.93 -0.40 -0.09
CA PRO A 96 3.34 -1.54 -0.89
C PRO A 96 2.20 -2.52 -1.16
N VAL A 97 2.07 -2.91 -2.42
CA VAL A 97 1.14 -3.93 -2.90
C VAL A 97 1.92 -5.03 -3.60
N ALA A 98 1.79 -6.27 -3.14
CA ALA A 98 2.41 -7.41 -3.81
C ALA A 98 1.72 -7.68 -5.16
N HIS A 99 2.35 -7.29 -6.28
CA HIS A 99 1.84 -7.52 -7.64
C HIS A 99 1.89 -9.01 -7.98
N THR A 100 3.09 -9.58 -8.17
CA THR A 100 3.31 -11.02 -8.15
C THR A 100 3.83 -11.45 -6.79
N LYS A 101 3.26 -12.52 -6.25
CA LYS A 101 3.73 -13.15 -5.02
C LYS A 101 4.10 -14.60 -5.27
N TRP A 102 5.30 -15.02 -4.89
CA TRP A 102 5.66 -16.43 -4.78
C TRP A 102 5.64 -16.86 -3.32
N LEU A 103 5.21 -18.09 -3.07
CA LEU A 103 5.10 -18.67 -1.74
C LEU A 103 6.14 -19.78 -1.58
N LEU A 104 6.89 -19.69 -0.47
CA LEU A 104 7.78 -20.74 0.03
C LEU A 104 7.29 -21.17 1.41
N TRP A 105 7.44 -22.45 1.72
CA TRP A 105 7.05 -23.03 3.00
C TRP A 105 8.27 -23.54 3.73
N CYS A 106 8.45 -23.10 4.97
CA CYS A 106 9.55 -23.49 5.84
C CYS A 106 9.06 -24.51 6.87
N ASN A 107 9.71 -25.68 6.90
CA ASN A 107 9.56 -26.62 8.01
C ASN A 107 10.32 -26.07 9.23
N MET A 108 9.61 -25.85 10.34
CA MET A 108 10.22 -25.28 11.54
C MET A 108 11.22 -26.23 12.23
N GLU A 109 11.10 -27.54 12.03
CA GLU A 109 11.98 -28.54 12.65
C GLU A 109 13.28 -28.72 11.86
N THR A 110 13.19 -28.80 10.53
CA THR A 110 14.35 -29.08 9.66
C THR A 110 14.96 -27.82 9.02
N GLY A 111 14.22 -26.71 8.99
CA GLY A 111 14.60 -25.49 8.27
C GLY A 111 14.45 -25.59 6.75
N GLU A 112 13.98 -26.72 6.23
CA GLU A 112 13.86 -26.95 4.78
C GLU A 112 12.76 -26.08 4.16
N LEU A 113 13.07 -25.55 2.97
CA LEU A 113 12.16 -24.75 2.16
C LEU A 113 11.58 -25.58 1.00
N THR A 114 10.28 -25.47 0.79
CA THR A 114 9.66 -26.00 -0.45
C THR A 114 10.06 -25.16 -1.66
N PRO A 115 10.03 -25.72 -2.89
CA PRO A 115 10.19 -24.94 -4.11
C PRO A 115 9.19 -23.78 -4.20
N LYS A 116 9.63 -22.67 -4.81
CA LYS A 116 8.80 -21.48 -4.98
C LYS A 116 7.60 -21.75 -5.89
N ARG A 117 6.42 -21.30 -5.47
CA ARG A 117 5.19 -21.38 -6.27
C ARG A 117 4.51 -20.02 -6.38
N LYS A 118 4.12 -19.61 -7.59
CA LYS A 118 3.35 -18.39 -7.81
C LYS A 118 1.96 -18.47 -7.16
N SER A 119 1.59 -17.44 -6.41
CA SER A 119 0.24 -17.20 -5.90
C SER A 119 -0.71 -16.89 -7.06
N PRO A 120 -1.95 -17.41 -7.06
CA PRO A 120 -2.93 -17.06 -8.08
C PRO A 120 -3.48 -15.62 -7.91
N LYS A 121 -3.22 -14.98 -6.78
CA LYS A 121 -3.67 -13.60 -6.50
C LYS A 121 -2.66 -12.59 -7.02
N THR A 122 -3.14 -11.66 -7.83
CA THR A 122 -2.42 -10.46 -8.26
C THR A 122 -2.86 -9.27 -7.41
N GLY A 123 -1.90 -8.45 -6.98
CA GLY A 123 -2.19 -7.25 -6.22
C GLY A 123 -2.96 -6.20 -7.03
N THR A 124 -3.79 -5.40 -6.36
CA THR A 124 -4.57 -4.32 -6.99
C THR A 124 -4.55 -3.06 -6.13
N LEU A 125 -4.67 -1.89 -6.78
CA LEU A 125 -4.73 -0.59 -6.09
C LEU A 125 -5.84 -0.55 -5.05
N TYR A 126 -6.95 -1.27 -5.29
CA TYR A 126 -8.09 -1.34 -4.38
C TYR A 126 -7.74 -1.96 -3.01
N GLN A 127 -6.59 -2.62 -2.84
CA GLN A 127 -6.16 -3.13 -1.53
C GLN A 127 -6.00 -2.05 -0.47
N ILE A 128 -5.70 -0.80 -0.86
CA ILE A 128 -5.53 0.32 0.07
C ILE A 128 -6.85 0.81 0.69
N ILE A 129 -8.02 0.50 0.10
CA ILE A 129 -9.33 1.04 0.52
C ILE A 129 -9.59 0.96 2.04
N PRO A 130 -9.39 -0.20 2.71
CA PRO A 130 -9.64 -0.28 4.15
C PRO A 130 -8.72 0.63 4.97
N GLU A 131 -7.50 0.88 4.48
CA GLU A 131 -6.53 1.75 5.14
C GLU A 131 -6.87 3.23 4.90
N LEU A 132 -7.22 3.62 3.67
CA LEU A 132 -7.74 4.97 3.39
C LEU A 132 -8.96 5.31 4.26
N TYR A 133 -9.89 4.37 4.42
CA TYR A 133 -11.07 4.58 5.27
C TYR A 133 -10.68 4.86 6.73
N LYS A 134 -9.63 4.20 7.25
CA LYS A 134 -9.14 4.45 8.61
C LYS A 134 -8.53 5.83 8.78
N ILE A 135 -8.06 6.48 7.72
CA ILE A 135 -7.52 7.86 7.73
C ILE A 135 -8.40 8.85 6.95
N LYS A 136 -9.67 8.53 6.73
CA LYS A 136 -10.62 9.33 5.96
C LYS A 136 -10.65 10.83 6.32
N MET A 137 -10.55 11.17 7.61
CA MET A 137 -10.52 12.55 8.12
C MET A 137 -9.33 13.40 7.63
N PHE A 138 -8.31 12.80 7.02
CA PHE A 138 -7.16 13.49 6.46
C PHE A 138 -7.16 13.51 4.92
N ILE A 139 -8.08 12.80 4.27
CA ILE A 139 -8.10 12.62 2.81
C ILE A 139 -8.35 13.93 2.05
N ASN A 140 -9.00 14.91 2.68
CA ASN A 140 -9.22 16.24 2.12
C ASN A 140 -8.08 17.23 2.45
N ASN A 141 -6.95 16.75 2.99
CA ASN A 141 -5.78 17.59 3.24
C ASN A 141 -4.86 17.60 2.00
N PRO A 142 -4.57 18.77 1.39
CA PRO A 142 -3.76 18.84 0.17
C PRO A 142 -2.28 18.50 0.38
N LYS A 143 -1.82 18.33 1.63
CA LYS A 143 -0.45 17.91 1.98
C LYS A 143 -0.32 16.41 2.18
N LEU A 144 -1.39 15.63 1.95
CA LEU A 144 -1.37 14.19 2.11
C LEU A 144 -1.39 13.50 0.75
N HIS A 145 -0.31 12.80 0.44
CA HIS A 145 -0.09 12.12 -0.83
C HIS A 145 0.08 10.62 -0.63
N PHE A 146 -0.05 9.86 -1.71
CA PHE A 146 0.12 8.40 -1.68
C PHE A 146 0.94 7.90 -2.86
N ILE A 147 1.81 6.93 -2.58
CA ILE A 147 2.43 6.11 -3.61
C ILE A 147 2.00 4.66 -3.37
N ILE A 148 1.25 4.09 -4.30
CA ILE A 148 0.92 2.66 -4.30
C ILE A 148 2.00 1.95 -5.09
N SER A 149 2.97 1.36 -4.40
CA SER A 149 4.11 0.69 -5.00
C SER A 149 3.80 -0.79 -5.24
N PHE A 150 3.67 -1.18 -6.51
CA PHE A 150 3.43 -2.56 -6.90
C PHE A 150 4.77 -3.29 -6.97
N ILE A 151 5.03 -4.18 -6.00
CA ILE A 151 6.28 -4.93 -5.90
C ILE A 151 6.06 -6.42 -6.08
N ASP A 152 7.05 -7.09 -6.64
CA ASP A 152 7.12 -8.53 -6.73
C ASP A 152 7.79 -9.09 -5.46
N VAL A 153 7.18 -10.11 -4.85
CA VAL A 153 7.55 -10.56 -3.49
C VAL A 153 7.66 -12.08 -3.40
N GLU A 154 8.77 -12.57 -2.85
CA GLU A 154 8.88 -13.95 -2.37
C GLU A 154 8.52 -13.99 -0.88
N GLU A 155 7.39 -14.61 -0.54
CA GLU A 155 6.89 -14.72 0.83
C GLU A 155 7.13 -16.12 1.39
N THR A 156 7.89 -16.19 2.48
CA THR A 156 8.13 -17.43 3.23
C THR A 156 7.15 -17.53 4.39
N ARG A 157 6.53 -18.69 4.56
CA ARG A 157 5.60 -19.00 5.65
C ARG A 157 6.00 -20.27 6.37
N TYR A 158 5.71 -20.36 7.66
CA TYR A 158 5.95 -21.58 8.41
C TYR A 158 4.88 -22.64 8.15
N LEU A 159 5.27 -23.91 8.11
CA LEU A 159 4.36 -25.06 8.15
C LEU A 159 3.86 -25.28 9.58
N ASN A 160 3.09 -24.33 10.10
CA ASN A 160 2.57 -24.34 11.48
C ASN A 160 1.05 -24.08 11.55
N GLY A 161 0.36 -24.18 10.43
CA GLY A 161 -1.08 -24.06 10.34
C GLY A 161 -1.83 -25.26 10.91
N TRP A 162 -3.13 -25.09 11.15
CA TRP A 162 -4.01 -26.10 11.74
C TRP A 162 -4.52 -27.15 10.74
N SER A 163 -4.29 -26.99 9.44
CA SER A 163 -4.67 -27.99 8.44
C SER A 163 -3.72 -29.18 8.42
N HIS A 164 -4.14 -30.29 7.80
CA HIS A 164 -3.32 -31.50 7.62
C HIS A 164 -1.96 -31.21 6.96
N ASP A 165 -1.93 -30.33 5.95
CA ASP A 165 -0.69 -29.89 5.29
C ASP A 165 0.04 -28.74 6.03
N LYS A 166 -0.45 -28.35 7.21
CA LYS A 166 0.02 -27.24 8.06
C LYS A 166 0.06 -25.87 7.37
N LYS A 167 -0.72 -25.64 6.29
CA LYS A 167 -0.72 -24.37 5.55
C LYS A 167 -1.80 -23.37 5.99
N ARG A 168 -3.01 -23.84 6.33
CA ARG A 168 -4.13 -22.95 6.72
C ARG A 168 -3.90 -22.40 8.12
N GLY A 169 -4.05 -21.08 8.27
CA GLY A 169 -3.73 -20.40 9.54
C GLY A 169 -2.23 -20.30 9.84
N SER A 170 -1.37 -20.65 8.88
CA SER A 170 0.08 -20.52 9.03
C SER A 170 0.51 -19.09 9.33
N THR A 171 1.67 -18.95 9.96
CA THR A 171 2.29 -17.65 10.24
C THR A 171 3.26 -17.27 9.12
N ARG A 172 3.27 -15.99 8.74
CA ARG A 172 4.25 -15.44 7.80
C ARG A 172 5.60 -15.29 8.51
N MET A 173 6.67 -15.74 7.87
CA MET A 173 8.04 -15.52 8.32
C MET A 173 8.51 -14.14 7.85
N ASP A 174 8.63 -13.96 6.54
CA ASP A 174 9.02 -12.70 5.91
C ASP A 174 8.43 -12.60 4.49
N GLY A 175 8.48 -11.43 3.86
CA GLY A 175 8.39 -11.35 2.41
C GLY A 175 9.48 -10.44 1.86
N ILE A 176 10.23 -10.99 0.93
CA ILE A 176 11.41 -10.38 0.34
C ILE A 176 10.98 -9.75 -1.00
N PRO A 177 11.11 -8.42 -1.17
CA PRO A 177 10.96 -7.80 -2.48
C PRO A 177 12.02 -8.32 -3.44
N VAL A 178 11.62 -8.65 -4.65
CA VAL A 178 12.50 -9.14 -5.72
C VAL A 178 12.41 -8.33 -7.00
N GLY A 179 11.43 -7.41 -7.09
CA GLY A 179 11.29 -6.46 -8.18
C GLY A 179 10.21 -5.43 -7.88
N ILE A 180 10.20 -4.36 -8.67
CA ILE A 180 9.15 -3.35 -8.67
C ILE A 180 8.48 -3.40 -10.05
N TYR A 181 7.16 -3.41 -10.07
CA TYR A 181 6.36 -3.58 -11.29
C TYR A 181 5.82 -2.25 -11.79
N ASP A 182 5.09 -1.54 -10.93
CA ASP A 182 4.47 -0.27 -11.26
C ASP A 182 4.33 0.63 -10.02
N GLU A 183 4.03 1.91 -10.22
CA GLU A 183 3.70 2.86 -9.17
C GLU A 183 2.51 3.71 -9.59
N ILE A 184 1.54 3.84 -8.69
CA ILE A 184 0.45 4.81 -8.83
C ILE A 184 0.64 5.89 -7.80
N ARG A 185 0.82 7.14 -8.25
CA ARG A 185 0.90 8.32 -7.39
C ARG A 185 -0.46 9.00 -7.30
N ILE A 186 -0.77 9.49 -6.11
CA ILE A 186 -1.93 10.33 -5.81
C ILE A 186 -1.37 11.55 -5.10
N ASP A 187 -1.06 12.58 -5.87
CA ASP A 187 -0.42 13.82 -5.39
C ASP A 187 -1.45 14.96 -5.28
N THR A 188 -2.62 14.81 -5.91
CA THR A 188 -3.72 15.77 -5.87
C THR A 188 -5.07 15.08 -5.67
N PHE A 189 -6.11 15.85 -5.34
CA PHE A 189 -7.46 15.32 -5.25
C PHE A 189 -7.92 14.69 -6.57
N ALA A 190 -7.59 15.29 -7.72
CA ALA A 190 -7.97 14.78 -9.04
C ALA A 190 -7.41 13.36 -9.31
N ASP A 191 -6.23 13.04 -8.77
CA ASP A 191 -5.59 11.74 -8.98
C ASP A 191 -6.37 10.57 -8.36
N TYR A 192 -7.25 10.84 -7.39
CA TYR A 192 -8.18 9.83 -6.87
C TYR A 192 -9.14 9.28 -7.95
N MET A 193 -9.25 9.92 -9.11
CA MET A 193 -9.95 9.37 -10.28
C MET A 193 -9.37 8.01 -10.73
N VAL A 194 -8.12 7.67 -10.38
CA VAL A 194 -7.51 6.36 -10.66
C VAL A 194 -8.32 5.18 -10.08
N PHE A 195 -9.11 5.43 -9.04
CA PHE A 195 -10.01 4.44 -8.44
C PHE A 195 -11.30 4.20 -9.25
N LEU A 196 -11.57 4.99 -10.28
CA LEU A 196 -12.80 4.91 -11.09
C LEU A 196 -12.48 4.32 -12.48
N PRO A 197 -12.86 3.06 -12.75
CA PRO A 197 -12.67 2.47 -14.08
C PRO A 197 -13.33 3.30 -15.20
N GLU A 198 -12.70 3.34 -16.37
CA GLU A 198 -13.23 4.03 -17.55
C GLU A 198 -14.58 3.47 -18.01
N ALA A 199 -14.81 2.17 -17.83
CA ALA A 199 -16.05 1.48 -18.19
C ALA A 199 -17.26 1.85 -17.30
N LEU A 200 -17.10 2.77 -16.34
CA LEU A 200 -18.22 3.27 -15.54
C LEU A 200 -19.13 4.17 -16.40
N PRO A 201 -20.46 4.02 -16.30
CA PRO A 201 -21.39 4.96 -16.91
C PRO A 201 -21.27 6.36 -16.27
N ASN A 202 -21.77 7.40 -16.95
CA ASN A 202 -21.76 8.78 -16.45
C ASN A 202 -22.37 8.89 -15.04
N GLN A 203 -23.51 8.21 -14.83
CA GLN A 203 -24.12 8.03 -13.52
C GLN A 203 -24.03 6.57 -13.10
N PHE A 204 -23.48 6.32 -11.92
CA PHE A 204 -23.18 4.98 -11.43
C PHE A 204 -23.50 4.80 -9.96
N THR A 205 -23.70 3.56 -9.54
CA THR A 205 -23.92 3.15 -8.16
C THR A 205 -22.73 2.35 -7.63
N SER A 206 -22.75 1.99 -6.34
CA SER A 206 -21.78 1.03 -5.77
C SER A 206 -21.78 -0.32 -6.48
N LYS A 207 -22.93 -0.72 -7.07
CA LYS A 207 -23.04 -2.00 -7.81
C LYS A 207 -22.29 -1.93 -9.13
N ASP A 208 -22.37 -0.80 -9.82
CA ASP A 208 -21.68 -0.58 -11.11
C ASP A 208 -20.16 -0.53 -10.88
N LEU A 209 -19.71 0.20 -9.87
CA LEU A 209 -18.30 0.22 -9.48
C LEU A 209 -17.80 -1.16 -9.05
N SER A 210 -18.58 -1.90 -8.25
CA SER A 210 -18.24 -3.27 -7.85
C SER A 210 -18.00 -4.18 -9.06
N LYS A 211 -18.87 -4.11 -10.07
CA LYS A 211 -18.75 -4.90 -11.31
C LYS A 211 -17.55 -4.46 -12.14
N ALA A 212 -17.38 -3.16 -12.36
CA ALA A 212 -16.31 -2.60 -13.19
C ALA A 212 -14.91 -2.83 -12.58
N ALA A 213 -14.77 -2.59 -11.27
CA ALA A 213 -13.52 -2.75 -10.53
C ALA A 213 -13.27 -4.20 -10.06
N LYS A 214 -14.23 -5.11 -10.23
CA LYS A 214 -14.18 -6.50 -9.75
C LYS A 214 -13.87 -6.61 -8.26
N ILE A 215 -14.50 -5.76 -7.45
CA ILE A 215 -14.38 -5.75 -5.98
C ILE A 215 -15.75 -5.98 -5.32
N PRO A 216 -15.81 -6.49 -4.07
CA PRO A 216 -17.09 -6.64 -3.36
C PRO A 216 -17.85 -5.32 -3.24
N GLN A 217 -19.18 -5.36 -3.35
CA GLN A 217 -20.02 -4.14 -3.32
C GLN A 217 -19.83 -3.31 -2.05
N GLY A 218 -19.66 -3.94 -0.88
CA GLY A 218 -19.35 -3.22 0.35
C GLY A 218 -18.06 -2.41 0.26
N LYS A 219 -17.02 -2.97 -0.39
CA LYS A 219 -15.74 -2.29 -0.63
C LYS A 219 -15.87 -1.14 -1.62
N ALA A 220 -16.69 -1.31 -2.67
CA ALA A 220 -17.04 -0.24 -3.60
C ALA A 220 -17.79 0.89 -2.89
N ALA A 221 -18.72 0.59 -2.00
CA ALA A 221 -19.42 1.60 -1.20
C ALA A 221 -18.48 2.36 -0.27
N THR A 222 -17.53 1.67 0.39
CA THR A 222 -16.48 2.31 1.20
C THR A 222 -15.61 3.24 0.35
N LEU A 223 -15.20 2.80 -0.85
CA LEU A 223 -14.43 3.64 -1.76
C LEU A 223 -15.20 4.90 -2.17
N LEU A 224 -16.47 4.78 -2.56
CA LEU A 224 -17.30 5.94 -2.89
C LEU A 224 -17.42 6.92 -1.72
N ASN A 225 -17.49 6.40 -0.49
CA ASN A 225 -17.51 7.24 0.70
C ASN A 225 -16.20 8.02 0.92
N ILE A 226 -15.06 7.46 0.51
CA ILE A 226 -13.75 8.15 0.54
C ILE A 226 -13.69 9.20 -0.57
N LEU A 227 -14.06 8.83 -1.81
CA LEU A 227 -13.99 9.72 -2.98
C LEU A 227 -14.91 10.95 -2.89
N LEU A 228 -15.96 10.90 -2.08
CA LEU A 228 -16.76 12.10 -1.78
C LEU A 228 -15.97 13.16 -1.02
N GLU A 229 -15.01 12.78 -0.17
CA GLU A 229 -14.18 13.74 0.58
C GLU A 229 -13.21 14.50 -0.32
N THR A 230 -12.84 13.92 -1.46
CA THR A 230 -11.93 14.52 -2.44
C THR A 230 -12.66 15.32 -3.51
N GLN A 231 -14.00 15.32 -3.49
CA GLN A 231 -14.87 16.00 -4.46
C GLN A 231 -14.66 15.58 -5.93
N VAL A 232 -13.98 14.46 -6.19
CA VAL A 232 -13.85 13.90 -7.55
C VAL A 232 -15.14 13.25 -8.05
N ILE A 233 -16.07 12.97 -7.13
CA ILE A 233 -17.43 12.53 -7.43
C ILE A 233 -18.43 13.34 -6.63
N ASN A 234 -19.65 13.45 -7.18
CA ASN A 234 -20.80 14.01 -6.51
C ASN A 234 -21.88 12.95 -6.35
N ARG A 235 -22.68 13.06 -5.28
CA ARG A 235 -23.90 12.26 -5.12
C ARG A 235 -25.08 13.03 -5.70
N VAL A 236 -25.63 12.53 -6.80
CA VAL A 236 -26.67 13.21 -7.60
C VAL A 236 -28.09 12.69 -7.35
N GLY A 237 -28.24 11.59 -6.62
CA GLY A 237 -29.58 11.07 -6.30
C GLY A 237 -29.60 9.69 -5.67
N LYS A 238 -30.71 8.99 -5.91
CA LYS A 238 -30.96 7.61 -5.49
C LYS A 238 -31.63 6.81 -6.62
N SER A 239 -31.23 5.55 -6.74
CA SER A 239 -31.93 4.54 -7.54
C SER A 239 -32.31 3.39 -6.62
N GLY A 240 -33.60 3.35 -6.25
CA GLY A 240 -34.09 2.50 -5.17
C GLY A 240 -33.40 2.80 -3.84
N LYS A 241 -32.73 1.79 -3.25
CA LYS A 241 -31.97 1.92 -2.00
C LYS A 241 -30.52 2.38 -2.19
N SER A 242 -30.05 2.51 -3.43
CA SER A 242 -28.66 2.84 -3.76
C SER A 242 -28.51 4.33 -4.04
N TYR A 243 -27.40 4.93 -3.59
CA TYR A 243 -27.00 6.26 -4.02
C TYR A 243 -26.46 6.23 -5.46
N VAL A 244 -26.75 7.27 -6.21
CA VAL A 244 -26.24 7.51 -7.57
C VAL A 244 -25.18 8.59 -7.51
N TYR A 245 -24.07 8.34 -8.18
CA TYR A 245 -22.88 9.19 -8.23
C TYR A 245 -22.55 9.59 -9.66
N GLU A 246 -21.86 10.70 -9.80
CA GLU A 246 -21.35 11.22 -11.07
C GLU A 246 -19.94 11.77 -10.86
N LYS A 247 -19.08 11.66 -11.89
CA LYS A 247 -17.73 12.23 -11.89
C LYS A 247 -17.81 13.76 -11.93
N THR A 248 -17.01 14.45 -11.13
CA THR A 248 -16.92 15.90 -11.19
C THR A 248 -16.25 16.34 -12.49
N THR A 249 -16.92 17.23 -13.23
CA THR A 249 -16.47 17.70 -14.55
C THR A 249 -15.63 18.98 -14.47
N THR A 250 -15.56 19.65 -13.31
CA THR A 250 -14.78 20.86 -13.08
C THR A 250 -14.01 20.74 -11.77
N PHE A 251 -12.68 20.76 -11.84
CA PHE A 251 -11.83 20.90 -10.65
C PHE A 251 -11.63 22.41 -10.41
N LEU A 252 -12.10 22.92 -9.26
CA LEU A 252 -11.78 24.26 -8.75
C LEU A 252 -10.50 24.19 -7.92
#